data_AF-A0A4Q2LXN5-F1
#
_entry.id   AF-A0A4Q2LXN5-F1
#
_cell.length_a   1.000
_cell.length_b   1.000
_cell.length_c   1.000
_cell.angle_alpha   90.00
_cell.angle_beta   90.00
_cell.angle_gamma   90.00
#
_symmetry.space_group_name_H-M   'P 1'
#
loop_
_entity.id
_entity.type
_entity.pdbx_description
1 polymer ?
#
loop_
_entity_poly.entity_id
_entity_poly.type
_entity_poly.pdbx_seq_one_letter_code
_entity_poly.pdbx_strand_id
1 'polypeptide(L)'
;MLYILFLLNLISIYLVDLFTVKFISGKGISGNGNPGVFFLVVSILLYVLFIILLIHFFMRKNFTKRLKVLKVCITILFLSIIIICDLAYIKNILSNLHQIKEFGLLNQYTNTLFVNYYHFFIGLLIVYLIFLITGKNK
;
A
#
# COMPACT_ATOMS: atom_id res chain seq x y z
N MET A 1 0.07 -18.38 8.98
CA MET A 1 -1.08 -17.58 8.49
C MET A 1 -0.69 -16.14 8.13
N LEU A 2 -0.24 -15.28 9.08
CA LEU A 2 0.13 -13.88 8.77
C LEU A 2 1.21 -13.74 7.68
N TYR A 3 2.26 -14.56 7.72
CA TYR A 3 3.29 -14.57 6.67
C TYR A 3 2.76 -14.94 5.29
N ILE A 4 1.79 -15.87 5.23
CA ILE A 4 1.15 -16.27 3.98
C ILE A 4 0.32 -15.11 3.43
N LEU A 5 -0.48 -14.45 4.28
CA LEU A 5 -1.26 -13.28 3.90
C LEU A 5 -0.37 -12.10 3.50
N PHE A 6 0.77 -11.91 4.16
CA PHE A 6 1.77 -10.92 3.76
C PHE A 6 2.27 -11.17 2.34
N LEU A 7 2.69 -12.41 2.03
CA LEU A 7 3.14 -12.78 0.69
C LEU A 7 2.02 -12.66 -0.35
N LEU A 8 0.81 -13.10 -0.03
CA LEU A 8 -0.36 -12.96 -0.92
C LEU A 8 -0.68 -11.49 -1.21
N ASN A 9 -0.54 -10.60 -0.23
CA ASN A 9 -0.69 -9.16 -0.46
C ASN A 9 0.38 -8.64 -1.43
N LEU A 10 1.65 -9.00 -1.22
CA LEU A 10 2.73 -8.57 -2.12
C LEU A 10 2.55 -9.08 -3.55
N ILE A 11 2.12 -10.34 -3.69
CA ILE A 11 1.79 -10.94 -5.01
C ILE A 11 0.59 -10.21 -5.62
N SER A 12 -0.46 -9.93 -4.84
CA SER A 12 -1.63 -9.22 -5.36
C SER A 12 -1.31 -7.80 -5.80
N ILE A 13 -0.47 -7.07 -5.06
CA ILE A 13 0.02 -5.74 -5.44
C ILE A 13 0.84 -5.82 -6.72
N TYR A 14 1.73 -6.82 -6.83
CA TYR A 14 2.49 -7.07 -8.04
C TYR A 14 1.56 -7.31 -9.25
N LEU A 15 0.51 -8.11 -9.07
CA LEU A 15 -0.49 -8.35 -10.11
C LEU A 15 -1.25 -7.08 -10.48
N VAL A 16 -1.57 -6.20 -9.53
CA VAL A 16 -2.15 -4.88 -9.86
C VAL A 16 -1.23 -4.11 -10.79
N ASP A 17 0.07 -4.01 -10.48
CA ASP A 17 1.03 -3.31 -11.35
C ASP A 17 1.17 -3.98 -12.72
N LEU A 18 1.27 -5.31 -12.76
CA LEU A 18 1.41 -6.09 -13.98
C LEU A 18 0.23 -5.91 -14.94
N PHE A 19 -1.00 -5.84 -14.40
CA PHE A 19 -2.23 -5.68 -15.17
C PHE A 19 -2.68 -4.22 -15.31
N THR A 20 -1.91 -3.26 -14.78
CA THR A 20 -2.13 -1.83 -15.03
C THR A 20 -1.45 -1.45 -16.33
N VAL A 21 -2.22 -0.89 -17.26
CA VAL A 21 -1.70 -0.49 -18.56
C VAL A 21 -0.81 0.73 -18.36
N LYS A 22 0.43 0.67 -18.85
CA LYS A 22 1.33 1.83 -18.86
C LYS A 22 0.96 2.71 -20.05
N PHE A 23 0.62 3.96 -19.77
CA PHE A 23 0.29 4.91 -20.83
C PHE A 23 1.52 5.21 -21.68
N ILE A 24 1.38 5.13 -23.00
CA ILE A 24 2.40 5.52 -23.99
C ILE A 24 1.74 6.52 -24.92
N SER A 25 2.26 7.76 -24.95
CA SER A 25 1.75 8.83 -25.81
C SER A 25 1.67 8.36 -27.27
N GLY A 26 0.50 8.53 -27.89
CA GLY A 26 0.25 8.11 -29.27
C GLY A 26 -0.09 6.64 -29.49
N LYS A 27 -0.08 5.79 -28.46
CA LYS A 27 -0.51 4.38 -28.51
C LYS A 27 -1.62 4.11 -27.49
N GLY A 28 -2.74 4.82 -27.62
CA GLY A 28 -3.94 4.54 -26.83
C GLY A 28 -4.49 3.16 -27.18
N ILE A 29 -4.41 2.21 -26.24
CA ILE A 29 -5.06 0.91 -26.39
C ILE A 29 -6.55 1.13 -26.17
N SER A 30 -7.35 0.89 -27.23
CA SER A 30 -8.80 1.01 -27.17
C SER A 30 -9.39 0.00 -26.18
N GLY A 31 -10.17 0.50 -25.21
CA GLY A 31 -11.42 -0.09 -24.72
C GLY A 31 -11.47 -1.53 -24.21
N ASN A 32 -10.36 -2.25 -24.04
CA ASN A 32 -10.38 -3.70 -23.72
C ASN A 32 -10.62 -4.03 -22.23
N GLY A 33 -11.29 -3.12 -21.51
CA GLY A 33 -11.58 -3.23 -20.08
C GLY A 33 -10.40 -2.89 -19.16
N ASN A 34 -10.62 -3.00 -17.85
CA ASN A 34 -9.61 -2.74 -16.83
C ASN A 34 -9.33 -4.04 -16.03
N PRO A 35 -8.51 -4.98 -16.55
CA PRO A 35 -8.23 -6.23 -15.87
C PRO A 35 -7.53 -6.02 -14.51
N GLY A 36 -6.78 -4.92 -14.35
CA GLY A 36 -6.16 -4.53 -13.09
C GLY A 36 -7.15 -4.28 -11.95
N VAL A 37 -8.40 -3.91 -12.24
CA VAL A 37 -9.43 -3.68 -11.20
C VAL A 37 -9.77 -4.95 -10.44
N PHE A 38 -9.79 -6.10 -11.11
CA PHE A 38 -10.02 -7.37 -10.42
C PHE A 38 -8.96 -7.61 -9.33
N PHE A 39 -7.68 -7.46 -9.70
CA PHE A 39 -6.57 -7.60 -8.76
C PHE A 39 -6.53 -6.49 -7.70
N LEU A 40 -7.01 -5.29 -8.03
CA LEU A 40 -7.13 -4.18 -7.08
C LEU A 40 -8.12 -4.54 -5.97
N VAL A 41 -9.31 -5.03 -6.34
CA VAL A 41 -10.33 -5.46 -5.36
C VAL A 41 -9.81 -6.60 -4.50
N VAL A 42 -9.20 -7.62 -5.12
CA VAL A 42 -8.58 -8.74 -4.40
C VAL A 42 -7.51 -8.25 -3.43
N SER A 43 -6.66 -7.30 -3.85
CA SER A 43 -5.59 -6.76 -3.01
C SER A 43 -6.16 -6.01 -1.80
N ILE A 44 -7.20 -5.20 -1.98
CA ILE A 44 -7.86 -4.49 -0.87
C ILE A 44 -8.45 -5.48 0.13
N LEU A 45 -9.15 -6.52 -0.32
CA LEU A 45 -9.74 -7.53 0.57
C LEU A 45 -8.68 -8.29 1.36
N LEU A 46 -7.60 -8.72 0.69
CA LEU A 46 -6.46 -9.37 1.35
C LEU A 46 -5.76 -8.43 2.34
N TYR A 47 -5.69 -7.15 2.03
CA TYR A 47 -5.05 -6.16 2.88
C TYR A 47 -5.84 -5.91 4.15
N VAL A 48 -7.15 -5.70 4.04
CA VAL A 48 -8.05 -5.52 5.20
C VAL A 48 -7.98 -6.74 6.12
N LEU A 49 -8.07 -7.95 5.56
CA LEU A 49 -7.94 -9.18 6.34
C LEU A 49 -6.59 -9.28 7.05
N PHE A 50 -5.50 -8.94 6.35
CA PHE A 50 -4.15 -8.92 6.92
C PHE A 50 -4.04 -7.93 8.09
N ILE A 51 -4.54 -6.70 7.92
CA ILE A 51 -4.49 -5.66 8.96
C ILE A 51 -5.27 -6.07 10.20
N ILE A 52 -6.48 -6.64 10.05
CA ILE A 52 -7.28 -7.15 11.18
C ILE A 52 -6.50 -8.21 11.98
N LEU A 53 -5.92 -9.18 11.29
CA LEU A 53 -5.15 -10.25 11.93
C LEU A 53 -3.84 -9.73 12.55
N LEU A 54 -3.21 -8.74 11.94
CA LEU A 54 -2.00 -8.10 12.45
C LEU A 54 -2.28 -7.34 13.74
N ILE A 55 -3.38 -6.58 13.79
CA ILE A 55 -3.84 -5.90 15.02
C ILE A 55 -4.06 -6.92 16.14
N HIS A 56 -4.79 -8.00 15.86
CA HIS A 56 -5.06 -9.05 16.85
C HIS A 56 -3.77 -9.72 17.35
N PHE A 57 -2.81 -9.95 16.47
CA PHE A 57 -1.50 -10.48 16.83
C PHE A 57 -0.74 -9.53 17.76
N PHE A 58 -0.74 -8.24 17.47
CA PHE A 58 -0.08 -7.25 18.30
C PHE A 58 -0.74 -7.10 19.67
N MET A 59 -2.07 -7.08 19.75
CA MET A 59 -2.80 -6.99 21.02
C MET A 59 -2.46 -8.11 22.02
N ARG A 60 -2.03 -9.28 21.53
CA ARG A 60 -1.61 -10.41 22.38
C ARG A 60 -0.18 -10.30 22.90
N LYS A 61 0.64 -9.41 22.33
CA LYS A 61 2.04 -9.27 22.73
C LYS A 61 2.22 -8.15 23.75
N ASN A 62 2.97 -8.46 24.80
CA ASN A 62 3.47 -7.46 25.75
C ASN A 62 4.86 -7.01 25.31
N PHE A 63 5.14 -5.73 25.49
CA PHE A 63 6.44 -5.15 25.15
C PHE A 63 7.18 -4.66 26.38
N THR A 64 8.48 -4.90 26.40
CA THR A 64 9.37 -4.36 27.42
C THR A 64 9.65 -2.88 27.16
N LYS A 65 9.54 -2.06 28.21
CA LYS A 65 9.66 -0.59 28.15
C LYS A 65 11.00 -0.09 27.59
N ARG A 66 12.05 -0.91 27.71
CA ARG A 66 13.45 -0.51 27.54
C ARG A 66 13.81 0.08 26.16
N LEU A 67 12.97 -0.10 25.14
CA LEU A 67 13.23 0.41 23.78
C LEU A 67 12.00 1.03 23.11
N LYS A 68 10.97 1.42 23.87
CA LYS A 68 9.72 1.95 23.30
C LYS A 68 9.96 3.22 22.48
N VAL A 69 10.65 4.19 23.07
CA VAL A 69 10.97 5.48 22.42
C VAL A 69 11.79 5.27 21.15
N LEU A 70 12.86 4.47 21.22
CA LEU A 70 13.70 4.18 20.07
C LEU A 70 12.89 3.55 18.92
N LYS A 71 12.02 2.58 19.22
CA LYS A 71 11.16 1.94 18.21
C LYS A 71 10.15 2.90 17.59
N VAL A 72 9.58 3.80 18.38
CA VAL A 72 8.70 4.87 17.86
C VAL A 72 9.47 5.79 16.93
N CYS A 73 10.64 6.29 17.34
CA CYS A 73 11.47 7.17 16.50
C CYS A 73 11.88 6.50 15.19
N ILE A 74 12.32 5.24 15.23
CA ILE A 74 12.67 4.46 14.03
C ILE A 74 11.43 4.29 13.13
N THR A 75 10.28 3.96 13.70
CA THR A 75 9.03 3.76 12.93
C THR A 75 8.61 5.05 12.23
N ILE A 76 8.68 6.20 12.92
CA ILE A 76 8.39 7.52 12.34
C ILE A 76 9.38 7.84 11.21
N LEU A 77 10.68 7.59 11.42
CA LEU A 77 11.69 7.82 10.39
C LEU A 77 11.39 7.02 9.11
N PHE A 78 11.12 5.71 9.24
CA PHE A 78 10.76 4.87 8.10
C PHE A 78 9.45 5.32 7.44
N LEU A 79 8.44 5.69 8.24
CA LEU A 79 7.16 6.17 7.71
C LEU A 79 7.36 7.44 6.87
N SER A 80 8.14 8.40 7.35
CA SER A 80 8.48 9.62 6.62
C SER A 80 9.19 9.32 5.29
N ILE A 81 10.18 8.41 5.31
CA ILE A 81 10.91 8.01 4.10
C ILE A 81 9.95 7.40 3.07
N ILE A 82 9.08 6.47 3.49
CA ILE A 82 8.15 5.79 2.59
C ILE A 82 7.13 6.78 2.01
N ILE A 83 6.61 7.72 2.80
CA ILE A 83 5.69 8.77 2.32
C ILE A 83 6.38 9.64 1.26
N ILE A 84 7.65 10.03 1.47
CA ILE A 84 8.40 10.80 0.47
C ILE A 84 8.55 10.02 -0.84
N CYS A 85 8.88 8.72 -0.75
CA CYS A 85 8.97 7.86 -1.93
C CYS A 85 7.62 7.72 -2.65
N ASP A 86 6.53 7.57 -1.90
CA ASP A 86 5.18 7.47 -2.45
C ASP A 86 4.77 8.75 -3.19
N LEU A 87 5.02 9.93 -2.60
CA LEU A 87 4.76 11.21 -3.25
C LEU A 87 5.58 11.38 -4.54
N ALA A 88 6.85 10.96 -4.54
CA ALA A 88 7.68 10.98 -5.74
C ALA A 88 7.15 10.03 -6.83
N TYR A 89 6.69 8.84 -6.44
CA TYR A 89 6.09 7.84 -7.32
C TYR A 89 4.78 8.34 -7.94
N ILE A 90 3.86 8.86 -7.12
CA ILE A 90 2.59 9.44 -7.54
C ILE A 90 2.84 10.61 -8.50
N LYS A 91 3.78 11.52 -8.17
CA LYS A 91 4.14 12.65 -9.04
C LYS A 91 4.61 12.18 -10.42
N ASN A 92 5.45 11.14 -10.46
CA ASN A 92 5.95 10.57 -11.72
C ASN A 92 4.82 9.94 -12.56
N ILE A 93 3.86 9.26 -11.94
CA ILE A 93 2.70 8.71 -12.66
C ILE A 93 1.82 9.84 -13.18
N LEU A 94 1.49 10.83 -12.34
CA LEU A 94 0.62 11.94 -12.71
C LEU A 94 1.22 12.82 -13.82
N SER A 95 2.54 13.03 -13.85
CA SER A 95 3.19 13.76 -14.95
C SER A 95 3.02 13.06 -16.29
N ASN A 96 2.96 11.73 -16.30
CA ASN A 96 2.72 10.94 -17.52
C ASN A 96 1.23 10.91 -17.92
N LEU A 97 0.32 11.10 -16.96
CA LEU A 97 -1.13 11.09 -17.18
C LEU A 97 -1.72 12.47 -17.49
N HIS A 98 -0.99 13.56 -17.26
CA HIS A 98 -1.46 14.93 -17.49
C HIS A 98 -1.94 15.20 -18.94
N GLN A 99 -1.57 14.33 -19.87
CA GLN A 99 -1.99 14.37 -21.27
C GLN A 99 -3.42 13.84 -21.49
N ILE A 100 -4.08 13.31 -20.45
CA ILE A 100 -5.39 12.65 -20.57
C ILE A 100 -6.38 13.21 -19.54
N LYS A 101 -6.90 14.41 -19.82
CA LYS A 101 -7.93 15.06 -18.98
C LYS A 101 -9.30 14.38 -19.02
N GLU A 102 -9.51 13.43 -19.93
CA GLU A 102 -10.84 12.88 -20.23
C GLU A 102 -11.18 11.59 -19.47
N PHE A 103 -10.22 10.93 -18.81
CA PHE A 103 -10.51 9.69 -18.07
C PHE A 103 -10.83 9.95 -16.59
N GLY A 104 -11.81 9.22 -16.06
CA GLY A 104 -12.14 9.23 -14.63
C GLY A 104 -10.99 8.75 -13.74
N LEU A 105 -11.07 9.07 -12.44
CA LEU A 105 -10.03 8.76 -11.44
C LEU A 105 -9.64 7.28 -11.39
N LEU A 106 -10.61 6.37 -11.54
CA LEU A 106 -10.40 4.92 -11.55
C LEU A 106 -10.47 4.41 -12.99
N ASN A 107 -9.31 4.26 -13.61
CA ASN A 107 -9.17 3.81 -14.99
C ASN A 107 -8.00 2.81 -15.12
N GLN A 108 -7.85 2.22 -16.31
CA GLN A 108 -6.85 1.17 -16.56
C GLN A 108 -5.38 1.60 -16.39
N TYR A 109 -5.12 2.91 -16.32
CA TYR A 109 -3.80 3.50 -16.16
C TYR A 109 -3.52 3.95 -14.72
N THR A 110 -4.54 3.98 -13.85
CA THR A 110 -4.44 4.57 -12.51
C THR A 110 -4.54 3.56 -11.37
N ASN A 111 -4.72 2.26 -11.62
CA ASN A 111 -4.92 1.29 -10.53
C ASN A 111 -3.76 1.28 -9.51
N THR A 112 -2.51 1.45 -9.96
CA THR A 112 -1.32 1.52 -9.10
C THR A 112 -1.25 2.78 -8.24
N LEU A 113 -2.02 3.84 -8.58
CA LEU A 113 -2.19 4.99 -7.70
C LEU A 113 -3.06 4.65 -6.47
N PHE A 114 -3.89 3.61 -6.54
CA PHE A 114 -4.74 3.21 -5.41
C PHE A 114 -4.10 2.09 -4.58
N VAL A 115 -3.44 1.14 -5.24
CA VAL A 115 -2.79 0.00 -4.59
C VAL A 115 -1.37 -0.13 -5.14
N ASN A 116 -0.39 0.11 -4.27
CA ASN A 116 1.02 -0.08 -4.54
C ASN A 116 1.76 -0.53 -3.27
N TYR A 117 3.06 -0.80 -3.41
CA TYR A 117 3.90 -1.23 -2.30
C TYR A 117 4.03 -0.17 -1.20
N TYR A 118 4.07 1.12 -1.55
CA TYR A 118 4.18 2.19 -0.57
C TYR A 118 2.95 2.24 0.33
N HIS A 119 1.74 2.22 -0.23
CA HIS A 119 0.49 2.19 0.54
C HIS A 119 0.45 1.00 1.52
N PHE A 120 0.86 -0.18 1.06
CA PHE A 120 0.92 -1.38 1.89
C PHE A 120 1.83 -1.19 3.11
N PHE A 121 3.06 -0.72 2.90
CA PHE A 121 4.02 -0.48 3.98
C PHE A 121 3.65 0.70 4.87
N ILE A 122 3.06 1.76 4.32
CA ILE A 122 2.53 2.90 5.10
C ILE A 122 1.52 2.40 6.13
N GLY A 123 0.49 1.66 5.71
CA GLY A 123 -0.51 1.19 6.67
C GLY A 123 0.04 0.15 7.65
N LEU A 124 1.01 -0.69 7.25
CA LEU A 124 1.72 -1.58 8.18
C LEU A 124 2.47 -0.78 9.27
N LEU A 125 3.20 0.26 8.88
CA LEU A 125 3.93 1.11 9.80
C LEU A 125 2.99 1.92 10.70
N ILE A 126 1.86 2.39 10.18
CA ILE A 126 0.83 3.09 10.97
C ILE A 126 0.25 2.15 12.04
N VAL A 127 -0.13 0.92 11.67
CA VAL A 127 -0.64 -0.07 12.64
C VAL A 127 0.40 -0.37 13.71
N TYR A 128 1.66 -0.56 13.30
CA TYR A 128 2.75 -0.80 14.25
C TYR A 128 2.99 0.40 15.17
N LEU A 129 2.96 1.62 14.63
CA LEU A 129 3.10 2.85 15.41
C LEU A 129 1.96 3.01 16.42
N ILE A 130 0.71 2.81 16.00
CA ILE A 130 -0.46 2.83 16.89
C ILE A 130 -0.26 1.82 18.01
N PHE A 131 0.14 0.59 17.67
CA PHE A 131 0.40 -0.44 18.68
C PHE A 131 1.53 -0.04 19.65
N LEU A 132 2.61 0.54 19.16
CA LEU A 132 3.67 1.05 20.02
C LEU A 132 3.13 2.14 20.95
N ILE A 133 2.28 3.05 20.49
CA ILE A 133 1.73 4.13 21.33
C ILE A 133 0.73 3.58 22.36
N THR A 134 -0.25 2.80 21.93
CA THR A 134 -1.39 2.34 22.75
C THR A 134 -1.12 1.06 23.55
N GLY A 135 -0.06 0.31 23.22
CA GLY A 135 0.32 -0.92 23.89
C GLY A 135 0.43 -0.72 25.40
N LYS A 136 -0.39 -1.45 26.16
CA LYS A 136 -0.43 -1.36 27.62
C LYS A 136 0.94 -1.70 28.19
N ASN A 137 1.46 -0.75 28.96
CA ASN A 137 2.67 -0.94 29.75
C ASN A 137 2.33 -1.86 30.94
N LYS A 138 2.96 -3.03 31.05
CA LYS A 138 3.15 -3.65 32.38
C LYS A 138 4.32 -2.93 33.07
#